data_AF-A0A413INW3-F1
#
_entry.id   AF-A0A413INW3-F1
#
_cell.length_a   1.000
_cell.length_b   1.000
_cell.length_c   1.000
_cell.angle_alpha   90.00
_cell.angle_beta   90.00
_cell.angle_gamma   90.00
#
_symmetry.space_group_name_H-M   'P 1'
#
loop_
_entity.id
_entity.type
_entity.pdbx_description
1 polymer ?
#
loop_
_entity_poly.entity_id
_entity_poly.type
_entity_poly.pdbx_seq_one_letter_code
_entity_poly.pdbx_strand_id
1 'polypeptide(L)'
;MLSLQQIDARKYSRGLFCLTGLILMYTSMQLYFTWFMYQSLLIVMIILSTSLYLKFNKPCITRQRLIAAFLIIAVLSYELIFVYPSTFVAGIYMFSRMLFVVVLIFSRVEYLRSFLKLVVQVTAFLILISLVFWVLFLLGVPLPHYSTLTNNYYEHTVYYFFILNGDAGQLIPRFAGLFLEPGHLGSMASMLLFLNGVSLRKWQNIVFLIATILSLSLAAYGLLVGGIVLYLITKSKRGYLKIIPYIVGLAGLVVFFTEYNGGDNPVNEKILSRLVFEDGEIAGNNRTSQWFDMQYDKYLESPNTVLGIGREAYNEVLIGTASWKRYFFVRGYVGCILLLVFLFYYLKIFPSKTGGAFLIIYIVCNMIRDYPLDELWLYLVIAFLPVCRYEYDKLLLRK
;
A
#
# COMPACT_ATOMS: atom_id res chain seq x y z
N MET A 1 17.50 21.20 31.85
CA MET A 1 16.07 21.31 31.51
C MET A 1 15.95 21.96 30.14
N LEU A 2 15.11 21.43 29.24
CA LEU A 2 14.78 22.14 27.98
C LEU A 2 13.74 23.21 28.29
N SER A 3 13.81 24.37 27.64
CA SER A 3 12.76 25.39 27.79
C SER A 3 11.44 24.90 27.20
N LEU A 4 10.30 25.40 27.70
CA LEU A 4 8.96 25.08 27.17
C LEU A 4 8.88 25.31 25.65
N GLN A 5 9.43 26.44 25.16
CA GLN A 5 9.52 26.74 23.73
C GLN A 5 10.27 25.68 22.92
N GLN A 6 11.35 25.09 23.45
CA GLN A 6 12.09 24.02 22.77
C GLN A 6 11.32 22.70 22.75
N ILE A 7 10.51 22.43 23.77
CA ILE A 7 9.65 21.24 23.84
C ILE A 7 8.54 21.34 22.78
N ASP A 8 7.93 22.52 22.65
CA ASP A 8 6.89 22.79 21.66
C ASP A 8 7.43 22.72 20.23
N ALA A 9 8.57 23.35 19.95
CA ALA A 9 9.22 23.29 18.63
C ALA A 9 9.54 21.84 18.18
N ARG A 10 9.96 20.98 19.12
CA ARG A 10 10.14 19.54 18.87
C ARG A 10 8.84 18.84 18.52
N LYS A 11 7.76 19.13 19.24
CA LYS A 11 6.45 18.52 19.00
C LYS A 11 5.90 18.93 17.63
N TYR A 12 5.95 20.22 17.29
CA TYR A 12 5.44 20.74 16.02
C TYR A 12 6.25 20.23 14.82
N SER A 13 7.59 20.25 14.90
CA SER A 13 8.43 19.71 13.82
C SER A 13 8.19 18.22 13.55
N ARG A 14 7.96 17.40 14.59
CA ARG A 14 7.55 15.99 14.42
C ARG A 14 6.18 15.86 13.78
N GLY A 15 5.22 16.65 14.23
CA GLY A 15 3.86 16.66 13.69
C GLY A 15 3.87 16.98 12.20
N LEU A 16 4.60 18.02 11.81
CA LEU A 16 4.76 18.42 10.42
C LEU A 16 5.44 17.33 9.58
N PHE A 17 6.52 16.71 10.08
CA PHE A 17 7.19 15.60 9.38
C PHE A 17 6.26 14.40 9.16
N CYS A 18 5.46 14.04 10.17
CA CYS A 18 4.47 12.98 10.05
C CYS A 18 3.34 13.34 9.07
N LEU A 19 2.86 14.59 9.09
CA LEU A 19 1.83 15.07 8.18
C LEU A 19 2.32 15.08 6.73
N THR A 20 3.54 15.56 6.47
CA THR A 20 4.16 15.49 5.15
C THR A 20 4.27 14.05 4.69
N GLY A 21 4.76 13.13 5.53
CA GLY A 21 4.81 11.70 5.20
C GLY A 21 3.44 11.13 4.82
N LEU A 22 2.39 11.50 5.55
CA LEU A 22 1.02 11.07 5.26
C LEU A 22 0.52 11.60 3.91
N ILE A 23 0.79 12.87 3.62
CA ILE A 23 0.43 13.51 2.35
C ILE A 23 1.15 12.82 1.19
N LEU A 24 2.44 12.51 1.32
CA LEU A 24 3.19 11.78 0.30
C LEU A 24 2.61 10.38 0.06
N MET A 25 2.21 9.66 1.12
CA MET A 25 1.54 8.36 0.97
C MET A 25 0.24 8.49 0.19
N TYR A 26 -0.58 9.51 0.47
CA TYR A 26 -1.83 9.73 -0.25
C TYR A 26 -1.65 10.18 -1.69
N THR A 27 -0.65 11.03 -1.96
CA THR A 27 -0.29 11.41 -3.33
C THR A 27 0.20 10.21 -4.12
N SER A 28 1.03 9.33 -3.53
CA SER A 28 1.52 8.12 -4.21
C SER A 28 0.39 7.18 -4.66
N MET A 29 -0.72 7.17 -3.94
CA MET A 29 -1.92 6.39 -4.26
C MET A 29 -2.96 7.16 -5.08
N GLN A 30 -2.66 8.42 -5.42
CA GLN A 30 -3.56 9.33 -6.13
C GLN A 30 -4.95 9.38 -5.50
N LEU A 31 -5.03 9.63 -4.19
CA LEU A 31 -6.31 9.90 -3.56
C LEU A 31 -6.92 11.18 -4.16
N TYR A 32 -8.24 11.24 -4.27
CA TYR A 32 -8.94 12.33 -4.96
C TYR A 32 -8.42 13.74 -4.63
N PHE A 33 -8.33 14.08 -3.34
CA PHE A 33 -7.90 15.40 -2.89
C PHE A 33 -6.42 15.72 -3.17
N THR A 34 -5.65 14.74 -3.65
CA THR A 34 -4.23 14.91 -4.01
C THR A 34 -3.99 15.10 -5.49
N TRP A 35 -5.00 14.93 -6.36
CA TRP A 35 -4.82 14.95 -7.82
C TRP A 35 -4.22 16.25 -8.35
N PHE A 36 -4.55 17.37 -7.72
CA PHE A 36 -4.08 18.70 -8.12
C PHE A 36 -2.84 19.17 -7.34
N MET A 37 -2.21 18.28 -6.55
CA MET A 37 -0.98 18.64 -5.84
C MET A 37 0.23 18.62 -6.77
N TYR A 38 0.75 19.81 -7.07
CA TYR A 38 1.95 19.96 -7.88
C TYR A 38 3.19 19.35 -7.20
N GLN A 39 4.05 18.74 -8.00
CA GLN A 39 5.31 18.14 -7.55
C GLN A 39 6.22 19.17 -6.84
N SER A 40 6.23 20.43 -7.30
CA SER A 40 6.97 21.53 -6.68
C SER A 40 6.53 21.81 -5.24
N LEU A 41 5.22 21.79 -4.97
CA LEU A 41 4.67 21.95 -3.62
C LEU A 41 5.15 20.81 -2.70
N LEU A 42 5.13 19.57 -3.19
CA LEU A 42 5.60 18.41 -2.43
C LEU A 42 7.09 18.51 -2.09
N ILE A 43 7.92 18.99 -3.03
CA ILE A 43 9.35 19.25 -2.79
C ILE A 43 9.52 20.23 -1.62
N VAL A 44 8.81 21.37 -1.66
CA VAL A 44 8.89 22.39 -0.59
C VAL A 44 8.46 21.80 0.75
N MET A 45 7.36 21.05 0.78
CA MET A 45 6.88 20.39 2.00
C MET A 45 7.90 19.39 2.57
N ILE A 46 8.54 18.59 1.71
CA ILE A 46 9.58 17.64 2.11
C ILE A 46 10.77 18.37 2.71
N ILE A 47 11.33 19.35 2.00
CA ILE A 47 12.54 20.07 2.42
C ILE A 47 12.26 20.80 3.74
N LEU A 48 11.15 21.52 3.84
CA LEU A 48 10.78 22.26 5.04
C LEU A 48 10.58 21.34 6.24
N SER A 49 9.74 20.31 6.09
CA SER A 49 9.43 19.39 7.19
C SER A 49 10.66 18.61 7.66
N THR A 50 11.51 18.18 6.72
CA THR A 50 12.73 17.43 7.04
C THR A 50 13.78 18.32 7.70
N SER A 51 13.98 19.54 7.20
CA SER A 51 14.92 20.50 7.79
C SER A 51 14.51 20.89 9.21
N LEU A 52 13.22 21.17 9.45
CA LEU A 52 12.70 21.45 10.78
C LEU A 52 12.81 20.23 11.70
N TYR A 53 12.53 19.03 11.18
CA TYR A 53 12.68 17.81 11.96
C TYR A 53 14.13 17.62 12.41
N LEU A 54 15.10 17.71 11.50
CA LEU A 54 16.53 17.55 11.81
C LEU A 54 17.07 18.64 12.75
N LYS A 55 16.59 19.88 12.62
CA LYS A 55 16.98 21.00 13.49
C LYS A 55 16.57 20.77 14.94
N PHE A 56 15.35 20.27 15.18
CA PHE A 56 14.80 20.17 16.53
C PHE A 56 14.88 18.77 17.13
N ASN A 57 15.01 17.71 16.31
CA ASN A 57 14.99 16.32 16.75
C ASN A 57 16.29 15.60 16.41
N LYS A 58 16.78 14.81 17.38
CA LYS A 58 18.01 14.04 17.20
C LYS A 58 17.72 12.72 16.47
N PRO A 59 18.32 12.48 15.28
CA PRO A 59 18.20 11.21 14.58
C PRO A 59 18.85 10.08 15.39
N CYS A 60 18.33 8.86 15.22
CA CYS A 60 18.84 7.63 15.80
C CYS A 60 19.80 6.97 14.79
N ILE A 61 21.05 7.43 14.77
CA ILE A 61 22.07 6.91 13.86
C ILE A 61 22.79 5.74 14.52
N THR A 62 22.81 4.60 13.83
CA THR A 62 23.57 3.39 14.23
C THR A 62 24.21 2.80 12.98
N ARG A 63 25.29 2.01 13.12
CA ARG A 63 25.92 1.33 11.97
C ARG A 63 24.93 0.54 11.13
N GLN A 64 24.00 -0.16 11.77
CA GLN A 64 22.96 -0.94 11.11
C GLN A 64 22.00 -0.06 10.31
N ARG A 65 21.51 1.04 10.90
CA ARG A 65 20.63 1.98 10.20
C ARG A 65 21.33 2.74 9.08
N LEU A 66 22.64 3.01 9.21
CA LEU A 66 23.45 3.62 8.15
C LEU A 66 23.54 2.69 6.93
N ILE A 67 23.76 1.39 7.14
CA ILE A 67 23.75 0.41 6.05
C ILE A 67 22.35 0.33 5.43
N ALA A 68 21.28 0.32 6.23
CA ALA A 68 19.92 0.34 5.70
C ALA A 68 19.64 1.60 4.85
N ALA A 69 20.10 2.77 5.31
CA ALA A 69 20.01 4.03 4.57
C ALA A 69 20.79 3.97 3.25
N PHE A 70 22.01 3.42 3.27
CA PHE A 70 22.80 3.21 2.06
C PHE A 70 22.10 2.29 1.05
N LEU A 71 21.54 1.16 1.52
CA LEU A 71 20.83 0.23 0.66
C LEU A 71 19.59 0.86 0.02
N ILE A 72 18.78 1.60 0.77
CA ILE A 72 17.61 2.27 0.16
C ILE A 72 18.01 3.41 -0.77
N ILE A 73 19.11 4.11 -0.49
CA ILE A 73 19.68 5.11 -1.42
C ILE A 73 20.10 4.40 -2.71
N ALA A 74 20.74 3.23 -2.65
CA ALA A 74 21.11 2.47 -3.85
C ALA A 74 19.88 2.08 -4.68
N VAL A 75 18.82 1.60 -4.02
CA VAL A 75 17.53 1.28 -4.68
C VAL A 75 16.92 2.51 -5.36
N LEU A 76 16.81 3.62 -4.64
CA LEU A 76 16.20 4.85 -5.19
C LEU A 76 17.08 5.51 -6.26
N SER A 77 18.41 5.38 -6.17
CA SER A 77 19.33 5.87 -7.20
C SER A 77 19.22 5.06 -8.47
N TYR A 78 19.05 3.74 -8.35
CA TYR A 78 18.73 2.88 -9.48
C TYR A 78 17.41 3.33 -10.15
N GLU A 79 16.36 3.61 -9.38
CA GLU A 79 15.10 4.15 -9.92
C GLU A 79 15.34 5.47 -10.66
N LEU A 80 16.06 6.42 -10.05
CA LEU A 80 16.35 7.73 -10.65
C LEU A 80 17.08 7.60 -12.00
N ILE A 81 18.08 6.72 -12.07
CA ILE A 81 18.94 6.55 -13.26
C ILE A 81 18.22 5.78 -14.37
N PHE A 82 17.49 4.71 -14.05
CA PHE A 82 16.99 3.78 -15.08
C PHE A 82 15.48 3.90 -15.35
N VAL A 83 14.66 4.19 -14.33
CA VAL A 83 13.19 4.04 -14.41
C VAL A 83 12.45 5.37 -14.41
N TYR A 84 12.87 6.30 -13.56
CA TYR A 84 12.14 7.53 -13.29
C TYR A 84 12.32 8.58 -14.41
N PRO A 85 11.33 9.44 -14.71
CA PRO A 85 11.45 10.48 -15.75
C PRO A 85 12.73 11.33 -15.60
N SER A 86 13.40 11.62 -16.72
CA SER A 86 14.69 12.36 -16.77
C SER A 86 14.53 13.89 -16.68
N THR A 87 13.38 14.40 -16.27
CA THR A 87 13.18 15.85 -16.16
C THR A 87 13.87 16.39 -14.90
N PHE A 88 14.30 17.65 -14.94
CA PHE A 88 14.98 18.30 -13.80
C PHE A 88 14.12 18.29 -12.53
N VAL A 89 12.84 18.62 -12.65
CA VAL A 89 11.88 18.63 -11.53
C VAL A 89 11.69 17.22 -10.96
N ALA A 90 11.58 16.20 -11.82
CA ALA A 90 11.52 14.81 -11.41
C ALA A 90 12.77 14.37 -10.63
N GLY A 91 13.95 14.80 -11.06
CA GLY A 91 15.21 14.58 -10.36
C GLY A 91 15.22 15.18 -8.95
N ILE A 92 14.89 16.47 -8.80
CA ILE A 92 14.84 17.15 -7.50
C ILE A 92 13.84 16.47 -6.56
N TYR A 93 12.68 16.09 -7.09
CA TYR A 93 11.68 15.37 -6.31
C TYR A 93 12.22 14.03 -5.80
N MET A 94 12.87 13.24 -6.65
CA MET A 94 13.50 11.98 -6.23
C MET A 94 14.56 12.17 -5.15
N PHE A 95 15.43 13.17 -5.28
CA PHE A 95 16.40 13.49 -4.22
C PHE A 95 15.72 13.90 -2.91
N SER A 96 14.63 14.68 -3.01
CA SER A 96 13.84 15.07 -1.83
C SER A 96 13.19 13.85 -1.18
N ARG A 97 12.62 12.92 -1.96
CA ARG A 97 12.08 11.65 -1.46
C ARG A 97 13.16 10.80 -0.76
N MET A 98 14.35 10.68 -1.36
CA MET A 98 15.49 9.98 -0.75
C MET A 98 15.83 10.57 0.62
N LEU A 99 15.93 11.91 0.70
CA LEU A 99 16.19 12.61 1.96
C LEU A 99 15.11 12.29 3.01
N PHE A 100 13.83 12.35 2.63
CA PHE A 100 12.72 12.03 3.53
C PHE A 100 12.81 10.60 4.07
N VAL A 101 13.02 9.62 3.17
CA VAL A 101 13.11 8.19 3.52
C VAL A 101 14.29 7.91 4.45
N VAL A 102 15.45 8.52 4.19
CA VAL A 102 16.64 8.38 5.06
C VAL A 102 16.35 8.92 6.46
N VAL A 103 15.70 10.09 6.56
CA VAL A 103 15.31 10.67 7.84
C VAL A 103 14.25 9.82 8.54
N LEU A 104 13.33 9.20 7.79
CA LEU A 104 12.36 8.25 8.34
C LEU A 104 13.07 7.01 8.93
N ILE A 105 14.06 6.43 8.24
CA ILE A 105 14.88 5.30 8.77
C ILE A 105 15.62 5.69 10.06
N PHE A 106 16.13 6.91 10.14
CA PHE A 106 16.79 7.41 11.35
C PHE A 106 15.82 7.91 12.42
N SER A 107 14.52 7.88 12.20
CA SER A 107 13.56 8.34 13.21
C SER A 107 13.46 7.37 14.38
N ARG A 108 13.23 7.92 15.57
CA ARG A 108 13.06 7.12 16.79
C ARG A 108 11.78 6.31 16.74
N VAL A 109 11.76 5.15 17.39
CA VAL A 109 10.63 4.21 17.33
C VAL A 109 9.33 4.80 17.87
N GLU A 110 9.40 5.70 18.85
CA GLU A 110 8.25 6.41 19.40
C GLU A 110 7.58 7.31 18.35
N TYR A 111 8.38 7.89 17.44
CA TYR A 111 7.89 8.75 16.37
C TYR A 111 7.33 7.90 15.23
N LEU A 112 7.99 6.81 14.87
CA LEU A 112 7.46 5.86 13.88
C LEU A 112 6.11 5.28 14.33
N ARG A 113 5.97 4.95 15.62
CA ARG A 113 4.68 4.57 16.20
C ARG A 113 3.63 5.67 16.09
N SER A 114 4.00 6.91 16.37
CA SER A 114 3.08 8.05 16.30
C SER A 114 2.64 8.31 14.85
N PHE A 115 3.57 8.21 13.90
CA PHE A 115 3.31 8.29 12.48
C PHE A 115 2.34 7.20 12.02
N LEU A 116 2.58 5.94 12.36
CA LEU A 116 1.65 4.85 12.03
C LEU A 116 0.27 5.01 12.65
N LYS A 117 0.20 5.51 13.89
CA LYS A 117 -1.08 5.82 14.54
C LYS A 117 -1.83 6.91 13.77
N LEU A 118 -1.13 7.96 13.33
CA LEU A 118 -1.70 9.01 12.50
C LEU A 118 -2.24 8.44 11.18
N VAL A 119 -1.45 7.63 10.46
CA VAL A 119 -1.87 6.96 9.22
C VAL A 119 -3.15 6.17 9.46
N VAL A 120 -3.16 5.26 10.45
CA VAL A 120 -4.34 4.45 10.78
C VAL A 120 -5.56 5.31 11.12
N GLN A 121 -5.40 6.34 11.95
CA GLN A 121 -6.52 7.17 12.40
C GLN A 121 -7.11 8.00 11.25
N VAL A 122 -6.26 8.70 10.49
CA VAL A 122 -6.71 9.59 9.42
C VAL A 122 -7.27 8.77 8.27
N THR A 123 -6.62 7.68 7.85
CA THR A 123 -7.14 6.85 6.76
C THR A 123 -8.48 6.23 7.15
N ALA A 124 -8.64 5.67 8.36
CA ALA A 124 -9.92 5.14 8.79
C ALA A 124 -11.02 6.20 8.83
N PHE A 125 -10.69 7.42 9.25
CA PHE A 125 -11.64 8.54 9.26
C PHE A 125 -12.07 8.94 7.84
N LEU A 126 -11.13 9.07 6.90
CA LEU A 126 -11.43 9.36 5.50
C LEU A 126 -12.33 8.28 4.88
N ILE A 127 -11.99 7.01 5.09
CA ILE A 127 -12.79 5.88 4.59
C ILE A 127 -14.19 5.89 5.23
N LEU A 128 -14.31 6.19 6.53
CA LEU A 128 -15.60 6.27 7.20
C LEU A 128 -16.50 7.35 6.58
N ILE A 129 -15.95 8.54 6.31
CA ILE A 129 -16.69 9.60 5.61
C ILE A 129 -17.11 9.11 4.22
N SER A 130 -16.18 8.54 3.44
CA SER A 130 -16.49 7.99 2.13
C SER A 130 -17.60 6.93 2.16
N LEU A 131 -17.59 6.05 3.16
CA LEU A 131 -18.62 5.03 3.36
C LEU A 131 -19.99 5.67 3.61
N VAL A 132 -20.07 6.70 4.45
CA VAL A 132 -21.33 7.39 4.72
C VAL A 132 -21.92 7.98 3.43
N PHE A 133 -21.11 8.71 2.65
CA PHE A 133 -21.59 9.31 1.40
C PHE A 133 -21.91 8.27 0.32
N TRP A 134 -21.15 7.18 0.26
CA TRP A 134 -21.44 6.08 -0.67
C TRP A 134 -22.76 5.38 -0.31
N VAL A 135 -23.07 5.20 0.98
CA VAL A 135 -24.38 4.68 1.42
C VAL A 135 -25.51 5.65 1.07
N LEU A 136 -25.33 6.97 1.25
CA LEU A 136 -26.33 7.97 0.82
C LEU A 136 -26.60 7.88 -0.69
N PHE A 137 -25.54 7.71 -1.49
CA PHE A 137 -25.66 7.47 -2.92
C PHE A 137 -26.49 6.20 -3.23
N LEU A 138 -26.22 5.08 -2.55
CA LEU A 138 -27.01 3.85 -2.73
C LEU A 138 -28.48 4.00 -2.31
N LEU A 139 -28.77 4.90 -1.37
CA LEU A 139 -30.14 5.24 -0.97
C LEU A 139 -30.85 6.20 -1.95
N GLY A 140 -30.20 6.57 -3.06
CA GLY A 140 -30.77 7.46 -4.07
C GLY A 140 -30.71 8.94 -3.72
N VAL A 141 -29.90 9.34 -2.72
CA VAL A 141 -29.71 10.77 -2.40
C VAL A 141 -28.96 11.44 -3.55
N PRO A 142 -29.48 12.55 -4.12
CA PRO A 142 -28.82 13.25 -5.21
C PRO A 142 -27.58 13.99 -4.67
N LEU A 143 -26.40 13.42 -4.91
CA LEU A 143 -25.12 14.01 -4.52
C LEU A 143 -24.48 14.77 -5.68
N PRO A 144 -23.79 15.90 -5.42
CA PRO A 144 -23.08 16.64 -6.45
C PRO A 144 -21.93 15.79 -7.01
N HIS A 145 -21.82 15.75 -8.34
CA HIS A 145 -20.81 14.96 -9.02
C HIS A 145 -20.40 15.54 -10.37
N TYR A 146 -19.26 15.07 -10.87
CA TYR A 146 -18.81 15.31 -12.24
C TYR A 146 -18.03 14.10 -12.75
N SER A 147 -18.01 13.92 -14.08
CA SER A 147 -17.19 12.89 -14.72
C SER A 147 -15.87 13.46 -15.19
N THR A 148 -14.80 12.67 -15.09
CA THR A 148 -13.46 13.07 -15.53
C THR A 148 -12.65 11.86 -15.97
N LEU A 149 -11.72 12.10 -16.89
CA LEU A 149 -10.72 11.12 -17.32
C LEU A 149 -9.47 11.35 -16.47
N THR A 150 -9.16 10.42 -15.57
CA THR A 150 -8.00 10.57 -14.68
C THR A 150 -6.71 10.02 -15.30
N ASN A 151 -6.84 9.11 -16.27
CA ASN A 151 -5.80 8.64 -17.19
C ASN A 151 -6.43 8.40 -18.56
N ASN A 152 -5.63 8.22 -19.62
CA ASN A 152 -6.09 7.95 -20.99
C ASN A 152 -7.03 6.72 -21.16
N TYR A 153 -7.36 6.00 -20.08
CA TYR A 153 -8.02 4.70 -20.11
C TYR A 153 -9.14 4.53 -19.07
N TYR A 154 -9.33 5.46 -18.13
CA TYR A 154 -10.34 5.31 -17.07
C TYR A 154 -11.19 6.57 -16.93
N GLU A 155 -12.50 6.38 -17.10
CA GLU A 155 -13.51 7.37 -16.76
C GLU A 155 -13.98 7.16 -15.31
N HIS A 156 -14.00 8.25 -14.56
CA HIS A 156 -14.39 8.27 -13.17
C HIS A 156 -15.51 9.29 -12.94
N THR A 157 -16.52 8.88 -12.17
CA THR A 157 -17.51 9.80 -11.62
C THR A 157 -17.14 10.16 -10.19
N VAL A 158 -16.92 11.44 -9.96
CA VAL A 158 -16.39 11.98 -8.71
C VAL A 158 -17.52 12.59 -7.89
N TYR A 159 -17.75 12.07 -6.68
CA TYR A 159 -18.75 12.55 -5.71
C TYR A 159 -18.11 13.31 -4.54
N TYR A 160 -16.90 13.86 -4.74
CA TYR A 160 -16.03 14.59 -3.79
C TYR A 160 -15.56 13.80 -2.57
N PHE A 161 -16.44 13.02 -1.93
CA PHE A 161 -16.15 12.15 -0.78
C PHE A 161 -15.92 10.69 -1.17
N PHE A 162 -16.27 10.30 -2.39
CA PHE A 162 -15.89 9.03 -3.00
C PHE A 162 -15.85 9.13 -4.52
N ILE A 163 -15.24 8.14 -5.17
CA ILE A 163 -15.14 8.00 -6.62
C ILE A 163 -15.79 6.69 -7.04
N LEU A 164 -16.50 6.72 -8.17
CA LEU A 164 -16.94 5.53 -8.90
C LEU A 164 -16.01 5.27 -10.09
N ASN A 165 -15.79 4.00 -10.36
CA ASN A 165 -15.03 3.52 -11.51
C ASN A 165 -15.98 2.63 -12.34
N GLY A 166 -16.37 3.12 -13.52
CA GLY A 166 -17.13 2.35 -14.50
C GLY A 166 -18.64 2.62 -14.56
N ASP A 167 -19.27 1.75 -15.37
CA ASP A 167 -20.54 1.96 -16.09
C ASP A 167 -21.81 1.86 -15.22
N ALA A 168 -22.88 2.52 -15.66
CA ALA A 168 -24.16 2.70 -14.96
C ALA A 168 -25.00 1.41 -14.78
N GLY A 169 -24.56 0.29 -15.37
CA GLY A 169 -25.28 -0.99 -15.35
C GLY A 169 -24.92 -1.96 -14.22
N GLN A 170 -24.04 -1.58 -13.27
CA GLN A 170 -23.67 -2.47 -12.16
C GLN A 170 -24.79 -2.57 -11.11
N LEU A 171 -25.19 -3.81 -10.75
CA LEU A 171 -26.23 -4.06 -9.74
C LEU A 171 -25.90 -3.39 -8.39
N ILE A 172 -24.62 -3.43 -7.99
CA ILE A 172 -24.07 -2.65 -6.86
C ILE A 172 -22.68 -2.16 -7.28
N PRO A 173 -22.42 -0.83 -7.32
CA PRO A 173 -21.10 -0.32 -7.65
C PRO A 173 -20.08 -0.67 -6.57
N ARG A 174 -18.86 -1.00 -6.96
CA ARG A 174 -17.81 -1.37 -5.99
C ARG A 174 -17.35 -0.15 -5.18
N PHE A 175 -17.20 -0.30 -3.87
CA PHE A 175 -16.72 0.79 -3.02
C PHE A 175 -15.21 1.02 -3.19
N ALA A 176 -14.82 2.18 -3.70
CA ALA A 176 -13.42 2.60 -3.81
C ALA A 176 -13.03 3.74 -2.86
N GLY A 177 -14.01 4.36 -2.19
CA GLY A 177 -13.76 5.57 -1.40
C GLY A 177 -13.09 6.66 -2.24
N LEU A 178 -12.04 7.28 -1.72
CA LEU A 178 -11.26 8.31 -2.43
C LEU A 178 -10.16 7.73 -3.35
N PHE A 179 -10.10 6.42 -3.52
CA PHE A 179 -9.10 5.74 -4.35
C PHE A 179 -9.61 5.60 -5.79
N LEU A 180 -8.67 5.54 -6.74
CA LEU A 180 -8.98 5.29 -8.16
C LEU A 180 -9.62 3.93 -8.41
N GLU A 181 -9.26 2.93 -7.63
CA GLU A 181 -9.75 1.57 -7.78
C GLU A 181 -10.16 0.97 -6.44
N PRO A 182 -11.26 0.18 -6.42
CA PRO A 182 -11.67 -0.55 -5.22
C PRO A 182 -10.57 -1.43 -4.64
N GLY A 183 -9.75 -2.02 -5.51
CA GLY A 183 -8.67 -2.87 -5.03
C GLY A 183 -7.49 -2.10 -4.41
N HIS A 184 -7.28 -0.80 -4.69
CA HIS A 184 -6.27 0.01 -3.98
C HIS A 184 -6.72 0.23 -2.54
N LEU A 185 -7.97 0.64 -2.36
CA LEU A 185 -8.62 0.76 -1.05
C LEU A 185 -8.52 -0.55 -0.28
N GLY A 186 -8.96 -1.66 -0.88
CA GLY A 186 -9.00 -2.96 -0.21
C GLY A 186 -7.61 -3.46 0.21
N SER A 187 -6.59 -3.33 -0.64
CA SER A 187 -5.21 -3.72 -0.29
C SER A 187 -4.65 -2.88 0.86
N MET A 188 -4.84 -1.54 0.81
CA MET A 188 -4.38 -0.64 1.87
C MET A 188 -5.10 -0.91 3.20
N ALA A 189 -6.44 -1.06 3.16
CA ALA A 189 -7.25 -1.37 4.33
C ALA A 189 -6.84 -2.70 4.98
N SER A 190 -6.59 -3.75 4.19
CA SER A 190 -6.08 -5.04 4.70
C SER A 190 -4.72 -4.91 5.38
N MET A 191 -3.79 -4.14 4.82
CA MET A 191 -2.48 -3.90 5.44
C MET A 191 -2.58 -3.08 6.73
N LEU A 192 -3.40 -2.03 6.76
CA LEU A 192 -3.61 -1.22 7.96
C LEU A 192 -4.35 -2.00 9.05
N LEU A 193 -5.29 -2.87 8.69
CA LEU A 193 -5.96 -3.79 9.61
C LEU A 193 -4.95 -4.71 10.29
N PHE A 194 -4.05 -5.34 9.52
CA PHE A 194 -2.98 -6.17 10.05
C PHE A 194 -2.08 -5.38 11.00
N LEU A 195 -1.62 -4.22 10.56
CA LEU A 195 -0.72 -3.34 11.31
C LEU A 195 -1.34 -2.87 12.63
N ASN A 196 -2.63 -2.58 12.62
CA ASN A 196 -3.40 -2.16 13.81
C ASN A 196 -3.91 -3.34 14.64
N GLY A 197 -3.48 -4.56 14.31
CA GLY A 197 -3.60 -5.76 15.13
C GLY A 197 -4.92 -6.53 15.01
N VAL A 198 -5.68 -6.34 13.93
CA VAL A 198 -6.89 -7.11 13.56
C VAL A 198 -8.06 -7.07 14.58
N SER A 199 -7.85 -6.52 15.78
CA SER A 199 -8.86 -6.48 16.84
C SER A 199 -10.03 -5.57 16.48
N LEU A 200 -11.22 -6.15 16.39
CA LEU A 200 -12.48 -5.45 16.11
C LEU A 200 -12.99 -4.59 17.28
N ARG A 201 -12.26 -4.56 18.41
CA ARG A 201 -12.52 -3.58 19.48
C ARG A 201 -12.14 -2.15 19.07
N LYS A 202 -11.31 -2.01 18.03
CA LYS A 202 -10.88 -0.72 17.48
C LYS A 202 -11.79 -0.35 16.30
N TRP A 203 -12.45 0.80 16.37
CA TRP A 203 -13.35 1.26 15.30
C TRP A 203 -12.64 1.35 13.94
N GLN A 204 -11.34 1.69 13.93
CA GLN A 204 -10.57 1.76 12.69
C GLN A 204 -10.51 0.40 11.97
N ASN A 205 -10.38 -0.68 12.74
CA ASN A 205 -10.32 -2.03 12.19
C ASN A 205 -11.67 -2.47 11.64
N ILE A 206 -12.77 -2.04 12.26
CA ILE A 206 -14.13 -2.26 11.74
C ILE A 206 -14.27 -1.55 10.39
N VAL A 207 -13.87 -0.28 10.32
CA VAL A 207 -13.93 0.50 9.07
C VAL A 207 -13.08 -0.13 7.97
N PHE A 208 -11.83 -0.54 8.27
CA PHE A 208 -10.98 -1.22 7.28
C PHE A 208 -11.58 -2.53 6.81
N LEU A 209 -12.13 -3.35 7.72
CA LEU A 209 -12.78 -4.61 7.36
C LEU A 209 -13.97 -4.38 6.42
N ILE A 210 -14.88 -3.46 6.78
CA ILE A 210 -16.06 -3.12 5.98
C ILE A 210 -15.63 -2.59 4.61
N ALA A 211 -14.68 -1.67 4.56
CA ALA A 211 -14.17 -1.11 3.31
C ALA A 211 -13.53 -2.17 2.41
N THR A 212 -12.75 -3.09 2.98
CA THR A 212 -12.21 -4.23 2.23
C THR A 212 -13.33 -5.08 1.65
N ILE A 213 -14.34 -5.46 2.45
CA ILE A 213 -15.48 -6.27 2.00
C ILE A 213 -16.22 -5.58 0.85
N LEU A 214 -16.62 -4.31 1.04
CA LEU A 214 -17.39 -3.55 0.05
C LEU A 214 -16.60 -3.18 -1.21
N SER A 215 -15.26 -3.30 -1.19
CA SER A 215 -14.44 -3.12 -2.38
C SER A 215 -14.63 -4.21 -3.44
N LEU A 216 -15.21 -5.36 -3.06
CA LEU A 216 -15.42 -6.52 -3.94
C LEU A 216 -14.17 -6.82 -4.79
N SER A 217 -13.00 -6.87 -4.13
CA SER A 217 -11.69 -7.04 -4.79
C SER A 217 -11.09 -8.38 -4.38
N LEU A 218 -11.00 -9.31 -5.35
CA LEU A 218 -10.45 -10.66 -5.13
C LEU A 218 -9.04 -10.62 -4.49
N ALA A 219 -8.16 -9.75 -5.02
CA ALA A 219 -6.81 -9.57 -4.48
C ALA A 219 -6.83 -9.02 -3.04
N ALA A 220 -7.74 -8.09 -2.73
CA ALA A 220 -7.84 -7.52 -1.38
C ALA A 220 -8.39 -8.55 -0.38
N TYR A 221 -9.30 -9.43 -0.80
CA TYR A 221 -9.81 -10.53 0.01
C TYR A 221 -8.71 -11.55 0.32
N GLY A 222 -7.89 -11.90 -0.68
CA GLY A 222 -6.72 -12.75 -0.47
C GLY A 222 -5.75 -12.16 0.55
N LEU A 223 -5.45 -10.86 0.45
CA LEU A 223 -4.61 -10.13 1.42
C LEU A 223 -5.25 -10.06 2.82
N LEU A 224 -6.57 -9.89 2.90
CA LEU A 224 -7.30 -9.86 4.16
C LEU A 224 -7.20 -11.21 4.87
N VAL A 225 -7.56 -12.30 4.19
CA VAL A 225 -7.56 -13.65 4.74
C VAL A 225 -6.13 -14.06 5.10
N GLY A 226 -5.18 -13.92 4.16
CA GLY A 226 -3.77 -14.22 4.39
C GLY A 226 -3.19 -13.39 5.53
N GLY A 227 -3.55 -12.11 5.62
CA GLY A 227 -3.16 -11.22 6.70
C GLY A 227 -3.68 -11.67 8.06
N ILE A 228 -4.97 -11.98 8.18
CA ILE A 228 -5.57 -12.48 9.43
C ILE A 228 -4.92 -13.80 9.84
N VAL A 229 -4.77 -14.74 8.90
CA VAL A 229 -4.12 -16.04 9.14
C VAL A 229 -2.70 -15.87 9.67
N LEU A 230 -1.88 -15.09 8.97
CA LEU A 230 -0.50 -14.82 9.39
C LEU A 230 -0.47 -14.12 10.76
N TYR A 231 -1.38 -13.17 11.00
CA TYR A 231 -1.47 -12.49 12.29
C TYR A 231 -1.74 -13.48 13.43
N LEU A 232 -2.74 -14.35 13.28
CA LEU A 232 -3.12 -15.34 14.29
C LEU A 232 -1.98 -16.32 14.58
N ILE A 233 -1.27 -16.79 13.54
CA ILE A 233 -0.11 -17.69 13.67
C ILE A 233 1.02 -16.99 14.44
N THR A 234 1.24 -15.69 14.22
CA THR A 234 2.31 -14.97 14.94
C THR A 234 2.01 -14.76 16.43
N LYS A 235 0.73 -14.78 16.84
CA LYS A 235 0.30 -14.52 18.23
C LYS A 235 0.18 -15.78 19.09
N SER A 236 -0.03 -16.96 18.50
CA SER A 236 -0.15 -18.22 19.25
C SER A 236 0.41 -19.40 18.47
N LYS A 237 1.11 -20.30 19.16
CA LYS A 237 1.60 -21.58 18.59
C LYS A 237 0.44 -22.46 18.06
N ARG A 238 -0.75 -22.34 18.65
CA ARG A 238 -1.99 -23.02 18.21
C ARG A 238 -2.93 -22.07 17.46
N GLY A 239 -2.42 -20.92 16.99
CA GLY A 239 -3.22 -19.93 16.26
C GLY A 239 -3.86 -20.50 15.00
N TYR A 240 -3.26 -21.53 14.40
CA TYR A 240 -3.81 -22.22 13.23
C TYR A 240 -5.15 -22.92 13.50
N LEU A 241 -5.39 -23.42 14.72
CA LEU A 241 -6.69 -24.03 15.08
C LEU A 241 -7.82 -23.00 15.04
N LYS A 242 -7.50 -21.72 15.28
CA LYS A 242 -8.47 -20.63 15.18
C LYS A 242 -8.86 -20.32 13.74
N ILE A 243 -8.15 -20.85 12.73
CA ILE A 243 -8.42 -20.64 11.31
C ILE A 243 -9.60 -21.49 10.84
N ILE A 244 -9.78 -22.69 11.41
CA ILE A 244 -10.80 -23.67 11.01
C ILE A 244 -12.22 -23.06 10.90
N PRO A 245 -12.76 -22.34 11.91
CA PRO A 245 -14.10 -21.76 11.78
C PRO A 245 -14.20 -20.71 10.65
N TYR A 246 -13.12 -20.00 10.34
CA TYR A 246 -13.11 -19.04 9.22
C TYR A 246 -13.12 -19.76 7.87
N ILE A 247 -12.43 -20.89 7.73
CA ILE A 247 -12.46 -21.72 6.52
C ILE A 247 -13.87 -22.28 6.30
N VAL A 248 -14.48 -22.84 7.36
CA VAL A 248 -15.84 -23.38 7.29
C VAL A 248 -16.84 -22.27 6.94
N GLY A 249 -16.73 -21.10 7.57
CA GLY A 249 -17.56 -19.95 7.24
C GLY A 249 -17.38 -19.48 5.79
N LEU A 250 -16.14 -19.43 5.30
CA LEU A 250 -15.85 -19.02 3.93
C LEU A 250 -16.38 -20.03 2.91
N ALA A 251 -16.26 -21.33 3.17
CA ALA A 251 -16.87 -22.37 2.36
C ALA A 251 -18.40 -22.26 2.32
N GLY A 252 -19.03 -21.99 3.46
CA GLY A 252 -20.47 -21.73 3.53
C GLY A 252 -20.89 -20.50 2.72
N LEU A 253 -20.11 -19.42 2.76
CA LEU A 253 -20.37 -18.23 1.93
C LEU A 253 -20.21 -18.52 0.43
N VAL A 254 -19.22 -19.32 0.03
CA VAL A 254 -19.05 -19.73 -1.37
C VAL A 254 -20.31 -20.45 -1.85
N VAL A 255 -20.75 -21.49 -1.13
CA VAL A 255 -21.97 -22.24 -1.47
C VAL A 255 -23.19 -21.33 -1.48
N PHE A 256 -23.34 -20.44 -0.49
CA PHE A 256 -24.46 -19.52 -0.45
C PHE A 256 -24.49 -18.60 -1.69
N PHE A 257 -23.38 -17.97 -2.05
CA PHE A 257 -23.35 -17.02 -3.16
C PHE A 257 -23.35 -17.68 -4.55
N THR A 258 -22.95 -18.96 -4.68
CA THR A 258 -23.14 -19.67 -5.96
C THR A 258 -24.60 -20.03 -6.21
N GLU A 259 -25.35 -20.37 -5.16
CA GLU A 259 -26.74 -20.81 -5.28
C GLU A 259 -27.75 -19.64 -5.17
N TYR A 260 -27.41 -18.60 -4.40
CA TYR A 260 -28.30 -17.47 -4.14
C TYR A 260 -28.62 -16.71 -5.43
N ASN A 261 -29.92 -16.51 -5.68
CA ASN A 261 -30.45 -15.91 -6.91
C ASN A 261 -29.96 -16.62 -8.18
N GLY A 262 -29.75 -17.94 -8.14
CA GLY A 262 -29.21 -18.71 -9.25
C GLY A 262 -27.78 -18.33 -9.64
N GLY A 263 -27.04 -17.73 -8.71
CA GLY A 263 -25.68 -17.22 -8.94
C GLY A 263 -25.65 -15.80 -9.52
N ASP A 264 -26.78 -15.17 -9.82
CA ASP A 264 -26.84 -13.78 -10.27
C ASP A 264 -26.74 -12.82 -9.07
N ASN A 265 -25.53 -12.63 -8.57
CA ASN A 265 -25.24 -11.67 -7.53
C ASN A 265 -23.80 -11.10 -7.65
N PRO A 266 -23.55 -9.90 -7.09
CA PRO A 266 -22.25 -9.21 -7.25
C PRO A 266 -21.06 -9.98 -6.66
N VAL A 267 -21.27 -10.80 -5.64
CA VAL A 267 -20.19 -11.58 -5.02
C VAL A 267 -19.78 -12.73 -5.95
N ASN A 268 -20.75 -13.46 -6.50
CA ASN A 268 -20.45 -14.51 -7.46
C ASN A 268 -19.76 -13.93 -8.71
N GLU A 269 -20.33 -12.88 -9.30
CA GLU A 269 -19.83 -12.26 -10.52
C GLU A 269 -18.42 -11.67 -10.37
N LYS A 270 -18.12 -11.01 -9.25
CA LYS A 270 -16.84 -10.30 -9.07
C LYS A 270 -15.76 -11.09 -8.33
N ILE A 271 -16.13 -12.17 -7.62
CA ILE A 271 -15.19 -12.94 -6.78
C ILE A 271 -15.16 -14.42 -7.17
N LEU A 272 -16.30 -15.11 -7.14
CA LEU A 272 -16.31 -16.58 -7.23
C LEU A 272 -16.11 -17.08 -8.65
N SER A 273 -16.76 -16.48 -9.64
CA SER A 273 -16.54 -16.78 -11.07
C SER A 273 -15.06 -16.62 -11.44
N ARG A 274 -14.37 -15.64 -10.85
CA ARG A 274 -12.95 -15.38 -11.05
C ARG A 274 -12.02 -16.41 -10.40
N LEU A 275 -12.53 -17.31 -9.57
CA LEU A 275 -11.76 -18.39 -8.95
C LEU A 275 -11.89 -19.72 -9.72
N VAL A 276 -12.78 -19.79 -10.72
CA VAL A 276 -12.96 -20.97 -11.56
C VAL A 276 -11.69 -21.23 -12.36
N PHE A 277 -11.32 -22.51 -12.47
CA PHE A 277 -10.23 -22.94 -13.32
C PHE A 277 -10.76 -23.24 -14.72
N GLU A 278 -10.23 -22.56 -15.72
CA GLU A 278 -10.51 -22.75 -17.14
C GLU A 278 -9.17 -23.03 -17.84
N ASP A 279 -9.08 -24.13 -18.58
CA ASP A 279 -7.88 -24.53 -19.33
C ASP A 279 -6.57 -24.59 -18.53
N GLY A 280 -6.66 -24.96 -17.24
CA GLY A 280 -5.51 -25.06 -16.35
C GLY A 280 -5.05 -23.73 -15.73
N GLU A 281 -5.71 -22.62 -16.06
CA GLU A 281 -5.50 -21.31 -15.43
C GLU A 281 -6.72 -20.86 -14.63
N ILE A 282 -6.50 -19.96 -13.66
CA ILE A 282 -7.60 -19.34 -12.92
C ILE A 282 -8.19 -18.23 -13.81
N ALA A 283 -9.50 -18.26 -14.09
CA ALA A 283 -10.18 -17.28 -14.95
C ALA A 283 -9.94 -15.82 -14.52
N GLY A 284 -9.74 -15.59 -13.22
CA GLY A 284 -9.39 -14.29 -12.66
C GLY A 284 -7.95 -13.80 -12.90
N ASN A 285 -7.09 -14.58 -13.59
CA ASN A 285 -5.70 -14.27 -13.90
C ASN A 285 -5.56 -13.28 -15.08
N ASN A 286 -6.14 -12.10 -14.94
CA ASN A 286 -6.15 -11.06 -16.00
C ASN A 286 -5.20 -9.89 -15.68
N ARG A 287 -4.03 -10.19 -15.10
CA ARG A 287 -3.09 -9.18 -14.59
C ARG A 287 -2.05 -8.70 -15.59
N THR A 288 -1.88 -9.43 -16.68
CA THR A 288 -1.03 -9.09 -17.82
C THR A 288 -1.89 -9.09 -19.07
N SER A 289 -1.54 -8.24 -20.03
CA SER A 289 -2.14 -8.31 -21.37
C SER A 289 -1.41 -9.35 -22.21
N GLN A 290 -2.10 -9.95 -23.18
CA GLN A 290 -1.47 -10.88 -24.14
C GLN A 290 -0.29 -10.21 -24.87
N TRP A 291 -0.43 -8.93 -25.20
CA TRP A 291 0.65 -8.14 -25.77
C TRP A 291 1.87 -8.05 -24.84
N PHE A 292 1.65 -7.75 -23.55
CA PHE A 292 2.72 -7.71 -22.57
C PHE A 292 3.40 -9.07 -22.44
N ASP A 293 2.65 -10.17 -22.36
CA ASP A 293 3.23 -11.51 -22.19
C ASP A 293 4.12 -11.89 -23.39
N MET A 294 3.72 -11.60 -24.64
CA MET A 294 4.58 -11.80 -25.81
C MET A 294 5.88 -10.98 -25.77
N GLN A 295 5.82 -9.74 -25.28
CA GLN A 295 7.02 -8.91 -25.11
C GLN A 295 7.89 -9.40 -23.96
N TYR A 296 7.26 -9.90 -22.90
CA TYR A 296 7.93 -10.45 -21.74
C TYR A 296 8.73 -11.70 -22.10
N ASP A 297 8.20 -12.60 -22.93
CA ASP A 297 8.90 -13.80 -23.37
C ASP A 297 10.17 -13.44 -24.17
N LYS A 298 10.07 -12.50 -25.11
CA LYS A 298 11.24 -11.97 -25.83
C LYS A 298 12.24 -11.30 -24.89
N TYR A 299 11.74 -10.60 -23.87
CA TYR A 299 12.58 -9.97 -22.87
C TYR A 299 13.40 -10.99 -22.08
N LEU A 300 12.83 -12.15 -21.72
CA LEU A 300 13.53 -13.20 -20.97
C LEU A 300 14.76 -13.75 -21.71
N GLU A 301 14.74 -13.73 -23.03
CA GLU A 301 15.86 -14.18 -23.88
C GLU A 301 16.89 -13.06 -24.16
N SER A 302 16.61 -11.83 -23.71
CA SER A 302 17.43 -10.66 -24.00
C SER A 302 18.44 -10.34 -22.87
N PRO A 303 19.54 -9.63 -23.18
CA PRO A 303 20.45 -9.13 -22.15
C PRO A 303 19.81 -8.07 -21.23
N ASN A 304 18.67 -7.50 -21.64
CA ASN A 304 17.94 -6.52 -20.84
C ASN A 304 17.37 -7.13 -19.55
N THR A 305 17.36 -8.46 -19.38
CA THR A 305 16.99 -9.11 -18.12
C THR A 305 17.83 -8.65 -16.92
N VAL A 306 19.07 -8.22 -17.13
CA VAL A 306 19.96 -7.78 -16.05
C VAL A 306 19.53 -6.44 -15.46
N LEU A 307 19.36 -5.43 -16.32
CA LEU A 307 19.06 -4.04 -15.92
C LEU A 307 17.60 -3.65 -16.08
N GLY A 308 16.76 -4.47 -16.71
CA GLY A 308 15.41 -4.11 -17.09
C GLY A 308 15.36 -3.23 -18.35
N ILE A 309 14.15 -3.07 -18.89
CA ILE A 309 13.87 -2.13 -19.99
C ILE A 309 13.90 -0.67 -19.49
N GLY A 310 13.69 -0.45 -18.20
CA GLY A 310 13.70 0.89 -17.61
C GLY A 310 12.52 1.76 -18.08
N ARG A 311 12.76 3.06 -18.14
CA ARG A 311 11.77 4.10 -18.47
C ARG A 311 11.06 3.89 -19.81
N GLU A 312 11.71 3.26 -20.79
CA GLU A 312 11.17 3.03 -22.13
C GLU A 312 9.98 2.07 -22.13
N ALA A 313 9.85 1.21 -21.12
CA ALA A 313 8.75 0.27 -20.99
C ALA A 313 7.37 0.97 -20.89
N TYR A 314 7.33 2.20 -20.36
CA TYR A 314 6.09 2.93 -20.13
C TYR A 314 5.44 3.52 -21.39
N ASN A 315 6.07 3.34 -22.56
CA ASN A 315 5.60 3.94 -23.81
C ASN A 315 4.41 3.23 -24.46
N GLU A 316 3.97 2.04 -24.00
CA GLU A 316 2.68 1.39 -24.36
C GLU A 316 2.60 -0.06 -23.83
N VAL A 317 3.73 -0.74 -23.71
CA VAL A 317 3.81 -2.19 -23.39
C VAL A 317 3.14 -2.54 -22.04
N LEU A 318 3.14 -1.61 -21.09
CA LEU A 318 2.65 -1.83 -19.72
C LEU A 318 1.15 -1.55 -19.53
N ILE A 319 0.43 -1.13 -20.58
CA ILE A 319 -1.00 -0.82 -20.49
C ILE A 319 -1.78 -2.06 -20.02
N GLY A 320 -2.69 -1.87 -19.06
CA GLY A 320 -3.52 -2.93 -18.50
C GLY A 320 -2.75 -3.98 -17.70
N THR A 321 -1.47 -3.77 -17.41
CA THR A 321 -0.62 -4.75 -16.73
C THR A 321 -0.32 -4.31 -15.31
N ALA A 322 -0.60 -5.17 -14.33
CA ALA A 322 -0.25 -4.97 -12.93
C ALA A 322 0.16 -6.31 -12.31
N SER A 323 1.46 -6.61 -12.34
CA SER A 323 1.99 -7.89 -11.85
C SER A 323 3.48 -7.81 -11.52
N TRP A 324 3.97 -8.80 -10.77
CA TRP A 324 5.40 -8.95 -10.50
C TRP A 324 6.24 -9.05 -11.80
N LYS A 325 5.67 -9.60 -12.90
CA LYS A 325 6.34 -9.63 -14.21
C LYS A 325 6.62 -8.21 -14.69
N ARG A 326 5.67 -7.28 -14.54
CA ARG A 326 5.90 -5.86 -14.88
C ARG A 326 6.98 -5.22 -14.03
N TYR A 327 7.02 -5.50 -12.72
CA TYR A 327 8.11 -5.01 -11.86
C TYR A 327 9.48 -5.50 -12.37
N PHE A 328 9.59 -6.79 -12.68
CA PHE A 328 10.81 -7.39 -13.20
C PHE A 328 11.18 -6.88 -14.60
N PHE A 329 10.22 -6.80 -15.53
CA PHE A 329 10.41 -6.29 -16.89
C PHE A 329 11.02 -4.87 -16.90
N VAL A 330 10.54 -4.01 -16.01
CA VAL A 330 11.03 -2.62 -15.89
C VAL A 330 12.41 -2.56 -15.23
N ARG A 331 12.75 -3.45 -14.28
CA ARG A 331 13.89 -3.28 -13.36
C ARG A 331 14.97 -4.35 -13.41
N GLY A 332 14.72 -5.44 -14.14
CA GLY A 332 15.59 -6.59 -14.24
C GLY A 332 16.00 -7.22 -12.91
N TYR A 333 17.01 -8.07 -12.98
CA TYR A 333 17.58 -8.74 -11.81
C TYR A 333 18.18 -7.74 -10.82
N VAL A 334 18.91 -6.73 -11.31
CA VAL A 334 19.63 -5.78 -10.45
C VAL A 334 18.66 -4.99 -9.57
N GLY A 335 17.62 -4.38 -10.16
CA GLY A 335 16.64 -3.61 -9.38
C GLY A 335 15.84 -4.48 -8.41
N CYS A 336 15.51 -5.71 -8.80
CA CYS A 336 14.82 -6.66 -7.91
C CYS A 336 15.70 -7.10 -6.73
N ILE A 337 16.95 -7.46 -6.99
CA ILE A 337 17.91 -7.90 -5.96
C ILE A 337 18.20 -6.75 -4.99
N LEU A 338 18.41 -5.52 -5.48
CA LEU A 338 18.63 -4.35 -4.62
C LEU A 338 17.47 -4.15 -3.64
N LEU A 339 16.22 -4.22 -4.11
CA LEU A 339 15.04 -4.12 -3.25
C LEU A 339 15.01 -5.26 -2.22
N LEU A 340 15.17 -6.50 -2.65
CA LEU A 340 15.12 -7.66 -1.74
C LEU A 340 16.23 -7.61 -0.69
N VAL A 341 17.45 -7.23 -1.07
CA VAL A 341 18.57 -7.03 -0.14
C VAL A 341 18.22 -5.97 0.90
N PHE A 342 17.65 -4.83 0.50
CA PHE A 342 17.18 -3.83 1.44
C PHE A 342 16.12 -4.39 2.40
N LEU A 343 15.07 -5.03 1.87
CA LEU A 343 13.95 -5.54 2.68
C LEU A 343 14.40 -6.60 3.70
N PHE A 344 15.19 -7.58 3.26
CA PHE A 344 15.70 -8.64 4.15
C PHE A 344 16.72 -8.12 5.15
N TYR A 345 17.58 -7.17 4.73
CA TYR A 345 18.48 -6.49 5.66
C TYR A 345 17.70 -5.71 6.73
N TYR A 346 16.66 -4.98 6.32
CA TYR A 346 15.82 -4.19 7.23
C TYR A 346 15.08 -5.08 8.24
N LEU A 347 14.57 -6.23 7.79
CA LEU A 347 13.99 -7.25 8.68
C LEU A 347 15.03 -7.83 9.65
N LYS A 348 16.25 -8.11 9.17
CA LYS A 348 17.34 -8.64 9.99
C LYS A 348 17.70 -7.73 11.17
N ILE A 349 17.69 -6.40 10.97
CA ILE A 349 18.01 -5.44 12.03
C ILE A 349 16.83 -5.15 12.96
N PHE A 350 15.59 -5.46 12.55
CA PHE A 350 14.39 -5.34 13.38
C PHE A 350 13.58 -6.66 13.43
N PRO A 351 14.16 -7.75 13.96
CA PRO A 351 13.54 -9.06 13.86
C PRO A 351 12.33 -9.20 14.78
N SER A 352 11.20 -9.61 14.20
CA SER A 352 9.94 -9.92 14.90
C SER A 352 9.11 -10.87 14.05
N LYS A 353 8.41 -11.84 14.67
CA LYS A 353 7.49 -12.73 13.94
C LYS A 353 6.39 -11.95 13.20
N THR A 354 5.82 -10.95 13.87
CA THR A 354 4.80 -10.08 13.26
C THR A 354 5.40 -9.20 12.16
N GLY A 355 6.65 -8.74 12.32
CA GLY A 355 7.37 -8.00 11.27
C GLY A 355 7.64 -8.85 10.02
N GLY A 356 8.08 -10.10 10.20
CA GLY A 356 8.28 -11.04 9.09
C GLY A 356 6.98 -11.39 8.37
N ALA A 357 5.89 -11.63 9.11
CA ALA A 357 4.57 -11.83 8.53
C ALA A 357 4.08 -10.61 7.73
N PHE A 358 4.32 -9.39 8.24
CA PHE A 358 4.01 -8.17 7.50
C PHE A 358 4.82 -8.03 6.22
N LEU A 359 6.11 -8.40 6.24
CA LEU A 359 6.95 -8.36 5.05
C LEU A 359 6.43 -9.33 3.96
N ILE A 360 5.95 -10.52 4.35
CA ILE A 360 5.31 -11.46 3.42
C ILE A 360 4.08 -10.81 2.78
N ILE A 361 3.20 -10.19 3.58
CA ILE A 361 1.99 -9.51 3.08
C ILE A 361 2.38 -8.36 2.14
N TYR A 362 3.38 -7.57 2.51
CA TYR A 362 3.90 -6.49 1.67
C TYR A 362 4.42 -7.01 0.33
N ILE A 363 5.19 -8.10 0.30
CA ILE A 363 5.69 -8.70 -0.94
C ILE A 363 4.52 -9.19 -1.79
N VAL A 364 3.60 -9.96 -1.21
CA VAL A 364 2.42 -10.50 -1.92
C VAL A 364 1.56 -9.37 -2.49
N CYS A 365 1.31 -8.32 -1.71
CA CYS A 365 0.56 -7.15 -2.15
C CYS A 365 1.24 -6.48 -3.36
N ASN A 366 2.55 -6.31 -3.31
CA ASN A 366 3.31 -5.67 -4.38
C ASN A 366 3.63 -6.61 -5.55
N MET A 367 3.48 -7.92 -5.42
CA MET A 367 3.45 -8.84 -6.57
C MET A 367 2.17 -8.69 -7.39
N ILE A 368 1.06 -8.29 -6.74
CA ILE A 368 -0.21 -8.01 -7.41
C ILE A 368 -0.25 -6.57 -7.94
N ARG A 369 0.39 -5.63 -7.23
CA ARG A 369 0.28 -4.21 -7.51
C ARG A 369 1.45 -3.60 -8.25
N ASP A 370 2.66 -4.14 -8.12
CA ASP A 370 3.90 -3.76 -8.81
C ASP A 370 4.61 -2.43 -8.45
N TYR A 371 4.18 -1.74 -7.38
CA TYR A 371 4.79 -0.48 -6.94
C TYR A 371 5.30 -0.49 -5.48
N PRO A 372 6.18 -1.42 -5.07
CA PRO A 372 6.68 -1.53 -3.69
C PRO A 372 7.42 -0.29 -3.18
N LEU A 373 7.95 0.54 -4.09
CA LEU A 373 8.72 1.74 -3.79
C LEU A 373 7.87 3.00 -3.64
N ASP A 374 6.57 2.93 -3.92
CA ASP A 374 5.65 4.02 -3.64
C ASP A 374 5.57 4.30 -2.14
N GLU A 375 5.39 5.57 -1.79
CA GLU A 375 5.49 6.06 -0.43
C GLU A 375 4.53 5.34 0.51
N LEU A 376 3.30 5.05 0.06
CA LEU A 376 2.36 4.27 0.86
C LEU A 376 3.00 2.99 1.40
N TRP A 377 3.53 2.15 0.51
CA TRP A 377 3.98 0.83 0.88
C TRP A 377 5.35 0.88 1.56
N LEU A 378 6.28 1.64 0.99
CA LEU A 378 7.64 1.76 1.51
C LEU A 378 7.65 2.33 2.93
N TYR A 379 6.85 3.37 3.19
CA TYR A 379 6.85 4.03 4.49
C TYR A 379 6.22 3.14 5.57
N LEU A 380 5.21 2.33 5.20
CA LEU A 380 4.62 1.35 6.13
C LEU A 380 5.66 0.31 6.57
N VAL A 381 6.45 -0.25 5.65
CA VAL A 381 7.52 -1.21 6.00
C VAL A 381 8.58 -0.56 6.88
N ILE A 382 9.08 0.62 6.47
CA ILE A 382 10.12 1.34 7.21
C ILE A 382 9.65 1.68 8.63
N ALA A 383 8.40 2.11 8.79
CA ALA A 383 7.89 2.48 10.10
C ALA A 383 7.50 1.27 10.98
N PHE A 384 6.94 0.21 10.39
CA PHE A 384 6.32 -0.87 11.15
C PHE A 384 7.30 -1.89 11.72
N LEU A 385 8.35 -2.25 10.97
CA LEU A 385 9.33 -3.25 11.42
C LEU A 385 10.02 -2.85 12.74
N PRO A 386 10.53 -1.61 12.90
CA PRO A 386 11.09 -1.14 14.18
C PRO A 386 10.07 -1.16 15.32
N VAL A 387 8.81 -0.80 15.05
CA VAL A 387 7.75 -0.78 16.06
C VAL A 387 7.40 -2.19 16.52
N CYS A 388 7.34 -3.15 15.59
CA CYS A 388 7.14 -4.57 15.90
C CYS A 388 8.25 -5.14 16.78
N ARG A 389 9.51 -4.80 16.48
CA ARG A 389 10.66 -5.21 17.29
C ARG A 389 10.56 -4.66 18.71
N TYR A 390 10.27 -3.36 18.84
CA TYR A 390 10.14 -2.73 20.15
C TYR A 390 8.99 -3.31 21.01
N GLU A 391 7.84 -3.62 20.40
CA GLU A 391 6.75 -4.30 21.11
C GLU A 391 7.11 -5.73 21.53
N TYR A 392 7.85 -6.45 20.68
CA TYR A 392 8.37 -7.77 21.02
C TYR A 392 9.31 -7.73 22.22
N ASP A 393 10.26 -6.78 22.23
CA ASP A 393 11.21 -6.60 23.34
C ASP A 393 10.49 -6.23 24.65
N LYS A 394 9.46 -5.37 24.58
CA LYS A 394 8.61 -5.05 25.75
C LYS A 394 7.89 -6.27 26.32
N LEU A 395 7.46 -7.21 25.48
CA LEU A 395 6.81 -8.43 25.92
C LEU A 395 7.78 -9.42 26.57
N LEU A 396 9.05 -9.45 26.11
CA LEU A 396 10.08 -10.27 26.74
C LEU A 396 10.47 -9.77 28.12
N LEU A 397 10.58 -8.44 28.30
CA LEU A 397 10.90 -7.83 29.61
C LEU A 397 9.79 -7.97 30.66
N ARG A 398 8.58 -8.39 30.26
CA ARG A 398 7.42 -8.61 31.15
C ARG A 398 7.25 -10.08 31.56
N LYS A 399 8.03 -10.99 30.97
CA LYS A 399 8.09 -12.40 31.35
C LYS A 399 9.34 -12.63 32.18
#